data_AF-A0A6V7KDL0-F1
#
_entry.id   AF-A0A6V7KDL0-F1
#
_cell.length_a   1.000
_cell.length_b   1.000
_cell.length_c   1.000
_cell.angle_alpha   90.00
_cell.angle_beta   90.00
_cell.angle_gamma   90.00
#
_symmetry.space_group_name_H-M   'P 1'
#
loop_
_entity.id
_entity.type
_entity.pdbx_description
1 polymer ?
#
loop_
_entity_poly.entity_id
_entity_poly.type
_entity_poly.pdbx_seq_one_letter_code
_entity_poly.pdbx_strand_id
1 'polypeptide(L)' 'METNNKIKIAQWNCRGLGGKSFEIPSISLEHDILLLSETKLNENIKYGISGMVMIRENRSEHGGGTPLVSKEGSFMKK' A
#
# COMPACT_ATOMS: atom_id res chain seq x y z
N MET A 1 -20.28 18.04 -12.58
CA MET A 1 -19.25 17.40 -11.74
C MET A 1 -18.05 17.15 -12.63
N GLU A 2 -16.94 17.83 -12.39
CA GLU A 2 -15.72 17.58 -13.15
C GLU A 2 -15.19 16.18 -12.80
N THR A 3 -15.03 15.34 -13.82
CA THR A 3 -14.44 14.02 -13.67
C THR A 3 -12.93 14.20 -13.61
N ASN A 4 -12.35 14.06 -12.42
CA ASN A 4 -10.90 14.09 -12.25
C ASN A 4 -10.31 12.77 -12.76
N ASN A 5 -9.86 12.74 -14.01
CA ASN A 5 -9.27 11.56 -14.66
C ASN A 5 -7.78 11.34 -14.32
N LYS A 6 -7.32 11.84 -13.16
CA LYS A 6 -5.93 11.69 -12.72
C LYS A 6 -5.83 10.57 -11.69
N ILE A 7 -4.86 9.69 -11.87
CA ILE A 7 -4.47 8.67 -10.88
C ILE A 7 -3.23 9.18 -10.15
N LYS A 8 -3.26 9.18 -8.82
CA LYS A 8 -2.13 9.53 -7.98
C LYS A 8 -1.43 8.28 -7.49
N ILE A 9 -0.14 8.17 -7.81
CA ILE A 9 0.70 7.04 -7.42
C ILE A 9 1.81 7.58 -6.52
N ALA A 10 2.02 6.94 -5.37
CA ALA A 10 3.20 7.19 -4.54
C ALA A 10 4.03 5.92 -4.40
N GLN A 11 5.35 6.11 -4.37
CA GLN A 11 6.30 5.05 -4.08
C GLN A 11 7.09 5.45 -2.83
N TRP A 12 7.22 4.51 -1.89
CA TRP A 12 7.94 4.75 -0.65
C TRP A 12 8.76 3.55 -0.21
N ASN A 13 10.04 3.79 0.04
CA ASN A 13 10.89 2.84 0.76
C ASN A 13 10.66 3.01 2.27
N CYS A 14 9.98 2.04 2.87
CA CYS A 14 9.54 2.10 4.26
C CYS A 14 10.68 1.90 5.26
N ARG A 15 11.78 1.24 4.86
CA ARG A 15 12.87 0.78 5.75
C ARG A 15 12.37 0.04 7.00
N GLY A 16 11.26 -0.67 6.86
CA GLY A 16 10.47 -1.30 7.91
C GLY A 16 9.20 -0.51 8.25
N LEU A 17 8.06 -1.18 8.21
CA LEU A 17 6.76 -0.60 8.60
C LEU A 17 6.51 -0.62 10.11
N GLY A 18 7.30 -1.39 10.87
CA GLY A 18 7.24 -1.40 12.33
C GLY A 18 7.42 0.02 12.89
N GLY A 19 6.40 0.54 13.57
CA GLY A 19 6.38 1.88 14.15
C GLY A 19 5.83 3.00 13.26
N LYS A 20 5.45 2.74 12.00
CA LYS A 20 4.92 3.76 11.06
C LYS A 20 3.40 3.70 10.88
N SER A 21 2.68 3.29 11.92
CA SER A 21 1.22 3.06 11.88
C SER A 21 0.40 4.31 11.56
N PHE A 22 0.95 5.51 11.77
CA PHE A 22 0.25 6.78 11.52
C PHE A 22 0.59 7.44 10.17
N GLU A 23 1.76 7.14 9.60
CA GLU A 23 2.20 7.73 8.33
C GLU A 23 1.45 7.11 7.14
N ILE A 24 1.27 5.79 7.17
CA ILE A 24 0.64 5.03 6.09
C ILE A 24 -0.82 5.45 5.83
N PRO A 25 -1.69 5.58 6.85
CA PRO A 25 -3.07 6.02 6.63
C PRO A 25 -3.17 7.43 6.02
N SER A 26 -2.25 8.33 6.39
CA SER A 26 -2.26 9.69 5.86
C SER A 26 -1.92 9.69 4.37
N ILE A 27 -0.87 8.94 3.98
CA ILE A 27 -0.45 8.81 2.58
C ILE A 27 -1.53 8.08 1.75
N SER A 28 -2.24 7.10 2.32
CA SER A 28 -3.29 6.36 1.61
C SER A 28 -4.53 7.19 1.30
N LEU A 29 -4.81 8.26 2.06
CA LEU A 29 -5.93 9.15 1.76
C LEU A 29 -5.66 9.98 0.49
N GLU A 30 -4.41 10.39 0.28
CA GLU A 30 -4.04 11.30 -0.80
C GLU A 30 -3.75 10.63 -2.15
N HIS A 31 -3.52 9.31 -2.15
CA HIS A 31 -3.08 8.55 -3.32
C HIS A 31 -4.05 7.40 -3.65
N ASP A 32 -4.08 6.98 -4.91
CA ASP A 32 -4.91 5.88 -5.39
C ASP A 32 -4.16 4.55 -5.38
N ILE A 33 -2.84 4.61 -5.60
CA ILE A 33 -1.92 3.48 -5.59
C ILE A 33 -0.71 3.82 -4.74
N LEU A 34 -0.34 2.91 -3.82
CA LEU A 34 0.91 2.96 -3.08
C LEU A 34 1.78 1.76 -3.41
N LEU A 35 3.05 2.05 -3.73
CA LEU A 35 4.10 1.08 -3.94
C LEU A 35 5.07 1.14 -2.76
N LEU A 36 5.02 0.14 -1.90
CA LEU A 36 5.82 0.10 -0.68
C LEU A 36 6.99 -0.89 -0.84
N SER A 37 8.21 -0.48 -0.50
CA SER A 37 9.40 -1.35 -0.53
C SER A 37 10.08 -1.44 0.84
N GLU A 38 10.89 -2.47 1.05
CA GLU A 38 11.57 -2.75 2.34
C GLU A 38 10.62 -2.74 3.54
N THR A 39 9.45 -3.38 3.42
CA THR A 39 8.43 -3.32 4.47
C THR A 39 8.81 -4.05 5.76
N LYS A 40 9.75 -5.00 5.69
CA LYS A 40 10.15 -5.90 6.78
C LYS A 40 8.98 -6.72 7.33
N LEU A 41 7.91 -6.86 6.56
CA LEU A 41 6.80 -7.74 6.88
C LEU A 41 7.17 -9.18 6.50
N ASN A 42 6.99 -10.11 7.44
CA ASN A 42 7.11 -11.54 7.18
C ASN A 42 5.71 -12.18 7.04
N GLU A 43 5.64 -13.43 6.59
CA GLU A 43 4.39 -14.15 6.35
C GLU A 43 3.47 -14.25 7.57
N ASN A 44 4.03 -14.17 8.78
CA ASN A 44 3.30 -14.24 10.04
C ASN A 44 2.66 -12.91 10.45
N ILE A 45 3.07 -11.80 9.85
CA ILE A 45 2.52 -10.48 10.15
C ILE A 45 1.37 -10.18 9.20
N LYS A 46 0.15 -10.13 9.75
CA LYS A 46 -1.01 -9.54 9.10
C LYS A 46 -0.88 -8.02 9.12
N TYR A 47 -0.89 -7.42 7.95
CA TYR A 47 -0.83 -5.96 7.78
C TYR A 47 -1.88 -5.56 6.75
N GLY A 48 -2.58 -4.46 7.01
CA GLY A 48 -3.66 -3.96 6.16
C GLY A 48 -3.77 -2.45 6.27
N ILE A 49 -4.27 -1.82 5.22
CA ILE A 49 -4.49 -0.37 5.16
C ILE A 49 -5.96 -0.18 4.84
N SER A 50 -6.68 0.55 5.70
CA SER A 50 -8.12 0.75 5.55
C SER A 50 -8.45 1.42 4.21
N GLY A 51 -9.50 0.92 3.53
CA GLY A 51 -9.94 1.43 2.24
C GLY A 51 -9.06 1.04 1.05
N MET A 52 -8.08 0.15 1.26
CA MET A 52 -7.23 -0.32 0.18
C MET A 52 -7.08 -1.84 0.15
N VAL A 53 -7.05 -2.39 -1.07
CA VAL A 53 -6.71 -3.78 -1.34
C VAL A 53 -5.20 -3.91 -1.37
N MET A 54 -4.67 -4.84 -0.58
CA MET A 54 -3.24 -5.13 -0.52
C MET A 54 -2.92 -6.39 -1.31
N ILE A 55 -2.09 -6.25 -2.34
CA ILE A 55 -1.48 -7.35 -3.08
C ILE A 55 -0.04 -7.44 -2.62
N ARG A 56 0.35 -8.56 -2.03
CA ARG A 56 1.67 -8.72 -1.41
C ARG A 56 2.30 -10.01 -1.89
N GLU A 57 3.52 -9.90 -2.40
CA GLU A 57 4.39 -11.04 -2.63
C GLU A 57 5.41 -11.11 -1.47
N ASN A 58 5.42 -12.23 -0.75
CA ASN A 58 6.38 -12.47 0.31
C ASN A 58 7.68 -12.95 -0.30
N ARG A 59 8.79 -12.21 -0.10
CA ARG A 59 10.12 -12.80 -0.30
C ARG A 59 10.57 -13.51 0.98
N SER A 60 11.15 -14.69 0.79
CA SER A 60 11.64 -15.60 1.83
C SER A 60 12.47 -14.93 2.92
N GLU A 61 12.32 -15.43 4.16
CA GLU A 61 13.07 -15.27 5.42
C GLU A 61 13.59 -13.90 5.88
N HIS A 62 13.75 -12.88 5.03
CA HIS A 62 14.41 -11.60 5.36
C HIS A 62 13.50 -10.38 5.20
N GLY A 63 12.17 -10.57 5.12
CA GLY A 63 11.18 -9.50 5.26
C GLY A 63 11.06 -8.53 4.07
N GLY A 64 11.51 -8.93 2.89
CA GLY A 64 11.40 -8.12 1.66
C GLY A 64 10.04 -8.24 0.98
N GLY A 65 8.95 -7.84 1.64
CA GLY A 65 7.65 -7.77 0.98
C GLY A 65 7.45 -6.45 0.24
N THR A 66 6.95 -6.51 -1.00
CA THR A 66 6.43 -5.34 -1.74
C THR A 66 4.91 -5.42 -1.76
N PRO A 67 4.20 -4.79 -0.81
CA PRO A 67 2.76 -4.64 -0.93
C PRO A 67 2.46 -3.54 -1.95
N LEU A 68 1.75 -3.91 -3.01
CA LEU A 68 0.99 -2.99 -3.84
C LEU A 68 -0.35 -2.77 -3.15
N VAL A 69 -0.71 -1.50 -3.00
CA VAL A 69 -1.89 -1.12 -2.26
C VAL A 69 -2.74 -0.20 -3.14
N SER A 70 -4.00 -0.53 -3.39
CA SER A 70 -4.88 0.23 -4.28
C SER A 70 -6.22 0.51 -3.63
N LYS A 71 -6.79 1.71 -3.82
CA LYS A 71 -8.14 2.05 -3.33
C LYS A 71 -9.20 1.12 -3.93
N GLU A 72 -10.13 0.71 -3.08
CA GLU A 72 -11.27 -0.11 -3.47
C GLU A 72 -12.15 0.65 -4.49
N GLY A 73 -12.38 0.08 -5.68
CA GLY A 73 -13.20 0.68 -6.74
C GLY A 73 -12.46 1.38 -7.88
N SER A 74 -11.14 1.59 -7.83
CA SER A 74 -10.39 2.21 -8.94
C SER A 74 -10.38 1.39 -10.23
N PHE A 75 -10.67 0.08 -10.17
CA PHE A 75 -10.67 -0.83 -11.31
C PHE A 75 -12.01 -1.54 -11.56
N MET A 76 -13.04 -1.28 -10.76
CA MET A 76 -14.38 -1.85 -10.98
C MET A 76 -15.32 -0.79 -11.57
N LYS A 77 -15.14 -0.50 -12.86
CA LYS A 77 -16.27 -0.03 -13.68
C LYS A 77 -16.99 -1.26 -14.22
N LYS A 78 -18.19 -1.54 -13.70
CA LYS A 78 -19.23 -2.27 -14.44
C LYS A 78 -19.98 -1.28 -15.30
#